data_AF-A0AAN1XV56-F1
#
_entry.id   AF-A0AAN1XV56-F1
#
_cell.length_a   1.000
_cell.length_b   1.000
_cell.length_c   1.000
_cell.angle_alpha   90.00
_cell.angle_beta   90.00
_cell.angle_gamma   90.00
#
_symmetry.space_group_name_H-M   'P 1'
#
loop_
_entity.id
_entity.type
_entity.pdbx_description
1 polymer ?
#
loop_
_entity_poly.entity_id
_entity_poly.type
_entity_poly.pdbx_seq_one_letter_code
_entity_poly.pdbx_strand_id
1 'polypeptide(L)'
;MTKRIITVVRRADVSPEEFRHIYLEHHAPIVARMPGLLRYKQNAVLAEVGHPDAEVSGIAEVWYADDAAFADAVEERVALAGEAA
;
A
#
# COMPACT_ATOMS: atom_id res chain seq x y z
N MET A 1 -2.81 18.37 7.01
CA MET A 1 -2.94 16.90 7.00
C MET A 1 -3.33 16.46 5.60
N THR A 2 -2.47 15.68 4.97
CA THR A 2 -2.70 15.11 3.64
C THR A 2 -3.10 13.65 3.77
N LYS A 3 -4.09 13.23 3.00
CA LYS A 3 -4.44 11.82 2.79
C LYS A 3 -4.13 11.45 1.35
N ARG A 4 -3.45 10.33 1.12
CA ARG A 4 -3.29 9.71 -0.20
C ARG A 4 -4.06 8.40 -0.25
N ILE A 5 -4.76 8.19 -1.36
CA ILE A 5 -5.49 6.96 -1.66
C ILE A 5 -4.82 6.33 -2.86
N ILE A 6 -4.38 5.09 -2.71
CA ILE A 6 -3.57 4.38 -3.70
C ILE A 6 -4.31 3.09 -4.06
N THR A 7 -4.57 2.90 -5.35
CA THR A 7 -5.09 1.65 -5.88
C THR A 7 -3.96 0.64 -6.02
N VAL A 8 -4.15 -0.54 -5.45
CA VAL A 8 -3.19 -1.64 -5.50
C VAL A 8 -3.74 -2.72 -6.42
N VAL A 9 -2.98 -3.05 -7.46
CA VAL A 9 -3.29 -4.12 -8.41
C VAL A 9 -2.31 -5.24 -8.15
N ARG A 10 -2.81 -6.46 -7.89
CA ARG A 10 -1.95 -7.63 -7.76
C ARG A 10 -1.33 -7.96 -9.12
N ARG A 11 -0.15 -8.57 -9.10
CA ARG A 11 0.42 -9.15 -10.32
C ARG A 11 -0.49 -10.26 -10.87
N ALA A 12 -0.53 -10.40 -12.19
CA ALA A 12 -1.41 -11.37 -12.86
C ALA A 12 -1.11 -12.84 -12.48
N ASP A 13 0.11 -13.14 -12.06
CA ASP A 13 0.54 -14.48 -11.63
C ASP A 13 0.35 -14.75 -10.13
N VAL A 14 -0.15 -13.78 -9.37
CA VAL A 14 -0.42 -13.92 -7.93
C VAL A 14 -1.91 -14.15 -7.71
N SER A 15 -2.25 -15.19 -6.96
CA SER A 15 -3.65 -15.49 -6.63
C SER A 15 -4.25 -14.42 -5.70
N PRO A 16 -5.58 -14.20 -5.70
CA PRO A 16 -6.21 -13.26 -4.77
C PRO A 16 -5.93 -13.55 -3.29
N GLU A 17 -5.88 -14.83 -2.90
CA GLU A 17 -5.58 -15.26 -1.54
C GLU A 17 -4.13 -14.94 -1.15
N GLU A 18 -3.19 -15.32 -2.01
CA GLU A 18 -1.77 -15.03 -1.80
C GLU A 18 -1.50 -13.52 -1.77
N PHE A 19 -2.14 -12.76 -2.66
CA PHE A 19 -2.07 -11.29 -2.62
C PHE A 19 -2.52 -10.77 -1.26
N ARG A 20 -3.65 -11.24 -0.72
CA ARG A 20 -4.15 -10.78 0.59
C ARG A 20 -3.16 -11.11 1.70
N HIS A 21 -2.59 -12.31 1.68
CA HIS A 21 -1.57 -12.71 2.65
C HIS A 21 -0.33 -11.81 2.56
N ILE A 22 0.24 -11.63 1.36
CA ILE A 22 1.41 -10.75 1.15
C ILE A 22 1.10 -9.31 1.54
N TYR A 23 -0.06 -8.81 1.13
CA TYR A 23 -0.47 -7.43 1.36
C TYR A 23 -0.64 -7.15 2.86
N LEU A 24 -1.28 -8.05 3.61
CA LEU A 24 -1.50 -7.87 5.05
C LEU A 24 -0.24 -8.17 5.87
N GLU A 25 0.40 -9.32 5.65
CA GLU A 25 1.44 -9.83 6.56
C GLU A 25 2.83 -9.27 6.24
N HIS A 26 3.13 -9.02 4.96
CA HIS A 26 4.47 -8.60 4.54
C HIS A 26 4.53 -7.11 4.17
N HIS A 27 3.54 -6.62 3.42
CA HIS A 27 3.56 -5.23 2.96
C HIS A 27 3.15 -4.26 4.08
N ALA A 28 2.20 -4.62 4.93
CA ALA A 28 1.72 -3.71 5.97
C ALA A 28 2.81 -3.28 6.97
N PRO A 29 3.66 -4.19 7.50
CA PRO A 29 4.75 -3.80 8.39
C PRO A 29 5.79 -2.90 7.73
N ILE A 30 5.98 -3.01 6.41
CA ILE A 30 6.89 -2.14 5.66
C ILE A 30 6.33 -0.72 5.61
N VAL A 31 5.06 -0.57 5.23
CA VAL A 31 4.42 0.76 5.15
C VAL A 31 4.31 1.39 6.52
N ALA A 32 3.97 0.61 7.56
CA ALA A 32 3.87 1.10 8.94
C ALA A 32 5.18 1.70 9.49
N ARG A 33 6.33 1.40 8.87
CA ARG A 33 7.65 1.95 9.23
C ARG A 33 8.05 3.16 8.39
N MET A 34 7.20 3.62 7.46
CA MET A 34 7.53 4.81 6.67
C MET A 34 7.66 6.05 7.58
N PRO A 35 8.71 6.86 7.38
CA PRO A 35 8.96 8.03 8.21
C PRO A 35 7.81 9.04 8.06
N GLY A 36 7.42 9.68 9.16
CA GLY A 36 6.36 10.70 9.16
C GLY A 36 4.93 10.18 8.92
N LEU A 37 4.73 8.87 8.76
CA LEU A 37 3.41 8.27 8.59
C LEU A 37 2.59 8.43 9.87
N LEU A 38 1.43 9.08 9.75
CA LEU A 38 0.51 9.30 10.87
C LEU A 38 -0.53 8.18 10.99
N ARG A 39 -0.97 7.65 9.84
CA ARG A 39 -1.95 6.56 9.79
C ARG A 39 -1.77 5.79 8.50
N TYR A 40 -1.98 4.48 8.60
CA TYR A 40 -2.11 3.60 7.46
C TYR A 40 -3.37 2.74 7.60
N LYS A 41 -4.08 2.55 6.49
CA LYS A 41 -5.22 1.64 6.41
C LYS A 41 -5.18 0.86 5.10
N GLN A 42 -5.37 -0.45 5.21
CA GLN A 42 -5.54 -1.34 4.07
C GLN A 42 -7.00 -1.76 3.95
N ASN A 43 -7.51 -1.72 2.73
CA ASN A 43 -8.82 -2.26 2.38
C ASN A 43 -8.60 -3.26 1.24
N ALA A 44 -8.49 -4.55 1.55
CA ALA A 44 -8.41 -5.59 0.54
C ALA A 44 -9.78 -5.78 -0.11
N VAL A 45 -9.83 -5.91 -1.44
CA VAL A 45 -11.06 -6.23 -2.16
C VAL A 45 -11.37 -7.70 -1.95
N LEU A 46 -12.59 -7.99 -1.49
CA LEU A 46 -13.09 -9.35 -1.32
C LEU A 46 -14.03 -9.68 -2.47
N ALA A 47 -13.74 -10.75 -3.21
CA ALA A 47 -14.59 -11.18 -4.33
C ALA A 47 -16.03 -11.49 -3.90
N GLU A 48 -16.22 -11.96 -2.66
CA GLU A 48 -17.50 -12.33 -2.07
C GLU A 48 -18.42 -11.13 -1.76
N VAL A 49 -17.85 -9.93 -1.61
CA VAL A 49 -18.58 -8.72 -1.18
C VAL A 49 -18.53 -7.63 -2.27
N GLY A 50 -17.79 -7.85 -3.36
CA GLY A 50 -17.52 -6.88 -4.41
C GLY A 50 -17.84 -7.37 -5.82
N HIS A 51 -17.30 -6.67 -6.82
CA HIS A 51 -17.35 -7.13 -8.21
C HIS A 51 -16.27 -8.19 -8.41
N PRO A 52 -16.60 -9.43 -8.81
CA PRO A 52 -15.61 -10.50 -8.97
C PRO A 52 -14.51 -10.16 -9.98
N ASP A 53 -14.80 -9.26 -10.92
CA ASP A 53 -13.90 -8.77 -11.97
C ASP A 53 -13.25 -7.42 -11.66
N ALA A 54 -13.22 -7.00 -10.38
CA ALA A 54 -12.56 -5.75 -10.01
C ALA A 54 -11.07 -5.80 -10.38
N GLU A 55 -10.63 -4.84 -11.21
CA GLU A 55 -9.22 -4.71 -11.61
C GLU A 55 -8.31 -4.38 -10.41
N VAL A 56 -8.87 -3.68 -9.42
CA VAL A 56 -8.18 -3.31 -8.19
C VAL A 56 -8.29 -4.43 -7.17
N SER A 57 -7.16 -4.84 -6.60
CA SER A 57 -7.08 -5.89 -5.58
C SER A 57 -7.08 -5.34 -4.15
N GLY A 58 -6.74 -4.06 -3.96
CA GLY A 58 -6.86 -3.37 -2.68
C GLY A 58 -6.74 -1.85 -2.79
N ILE A 59 -7.12 -1.16 -1.73
CA ILE A 59 -6.93 0.28 -1.55
C ILE A 59 -6.03 0.49 -0.33
N ALA A 60 -4.93 1.20 -0.52
CA ALA A 60 -4.09 1.71 0.55
C ALA A 60 -4.45 3.17 0.82
N GLU A 61 -4.61 3.51 2.09
CA GLU A 61 -4.81 4.88 2.54
C GLU A 61 -3.68 5.24 3.50
N VAL A 62 -2.97 6.33 3.23
CA VAL A 62 -1.89 6.85 4.08
C VAL A 62 -2.16 8.30 4.44
N TRP A 63 -1.79 8.68 5.65
CA TRP A 63 -1.93 10.04 6.16
C TRP A 63 -0.59 10.58 6.63
N TYR A 64 -0.33 11.83 6.24
CA TYR A 64 0.87 12.59 6.59
C TYR A 64 0.47 13.99 7.08
N ALA A 65 1.40 14.67 7.75
CA ALA A 65 1.18 16.02 8.27
C ALA A 65 0.81 16.99 7.13
N ASP A 66 1.47 16.87 5.99
CA ASP A 66 1.27 17.63 4.76
C ASP A 66 1.85 16.88 3.55
N ASP A 67 1.85 17.54 2.39
CA ASP A 67 2.36 16.97 1.14
C ASP A 67 3.89 16.83 1.12
N ALA A 68 4.62 17.71 1.83
CA ALA A 68 6.08 17.65 1.89
C ALA A 68 6.52 16.41 2.68
N ALA A 69 5.91 16.16 3.84
CA ALA A 69 6.17 14.97 4.63
C ALA A 69 5.87 13.65 3.87
N PHE A 70 4.87 13.65 2.97
CA PHE A 70 4.62 12.50 2.09
C PHE A 70 5.73 12.35 1.03
N ALA A 71 6.13 13.44 0.38
CA ALA A 71 7.16 13.42 -0.66
C ALA A 71 8.49 12.90 -0.10
N ASP A 72 8.94 13.45 1.03
CA ASP A 72 10.18 13.04 1.71
C ASP A 72 10.18 11.54 2.03
N ALA A 73 9.05 11.03 2.56
CA ALA A 73 8.93 9.61 2.92
C ALA A 73 8.99 8.66 1.72
N VAL A 74 8.47 9.09 0.57
CA VAL A 74 8.51 8.31 -0.68
C VAL A 74 9.91 8.34 -1.29
N GLU A 75 10.55 9.50 -1.34
CA GLU A 75 11.92 9.65 -1.86
C GLU A 75 12.92 8.80 -1.06
N GLU A 76 12.86 8.86 0.27
CA GLU A 76 13.68 8.03 1.16
C GLU A 76 13.45 6.54 0.90
N ARG A 77 12.18 6.13 0.72
CA ARG A 77 11.86 4.72 0.44
C ARG A 77 12.40 4.24 -0.90
N VAL A 78 12.34 5.09 -1.93
CA VAL A 78 12.87 4.79 -3.27
C VAL A 78 14.39 4.64 -3.22
N ALA A 79 15.09 5.54 -2.51
CA ALA A 79 16.54 5.43 -2.30
C ALA A 79 16.90 4.09 -1.64
N LEU A 80 16.23 3.72 -0.55
CA LEU A 80 16.45 2.46 0.17
C LEU A 80 16.12 1.21 -0.67
N ALA A 81 15.17 1.31 -1.62
CA ALA A 81 14.84 0.20 -2.51
C ALA A 81 15.86 0.04 -3.66
N GLY A 82 16.46 1.14 -4.11
CA GLY A 82 17.49 1.14 -5.16
C GLY A 82 18.86 0.64 -4.68
N GLU A 83 19.18 0.77 -3.39
CA GLU A 83 20.43 0.27 -2.80
C GLU A 83 20.41 -1.24 -2.50
N ALA A 84 19.23 -1.87 -2.53
CA ALA A 84 19.04 -3.29 -2.22
C ALA A 84 18.96 -4.19 -3.47
N ALA A 85 19.26 -3.65 -4.67
CA ALA A 85 19.15 -4.33 -5.96
C ALA A 85 20.52 -4.60 -6.60
#